data_AF-A0A7C3VR26-F1
#
_entry.id   AF-A0A7C3VR26-F1
#
_cell.length_a   1.000
_cell.length_b   1.000
_cell.length_c   1.000
_cell.angle_alpha   90.00
_cell.angle_beta   90.00
_cell.angle_gamma   90.00
#
_symmetry.space_group_name_H-M   'P 1'
#
loop_
_entity.id
_entity.type
_entity.pdbx_description
1 polymer ?
#
loop_
_entity_poly.entity_id
_entity_poly.type
_entity_poly.pdbx_seq_one_letter_code
_entity_poly.pdbx_strand_id
1 'polypeptide(L)'
;MKDITEDKRSIARRIGWFSCMSKRQPLAPVGQWVALLLAVAIGPLVAEVAAAASLNVLWYGQNPIYDGKMSELAAKAATYDPWGDGSSTWNLTIWNPQGPAPNFADYDVLAIGTGGNAWNFSFDPTGIFSNKEAISAARGSRTFLSGQDADAHYFLGAGTRPGTSADGPFGFLVNAVNWAGSGTGMGIVALTDGWFPTAHPYNRRWWLDDRSFLKEELDGYVSYFLEDSVVIPPTTSQFPVNEGLTTAGLSNWNNSAHAAFNKNIPGYISINDAGTHPGYAVTIVTASEANGSTQKPRKKSVPEPSLTFGLLGVFTVAAGWLRRK
;
A
#
# COMPACT_ATOMS: atom_id res chain seq x y z
N MET A 1 -21.72 -18.96 54.07
CA MET A 1 -22.73 -18.73 55.11
C MET A 1 -22.12 -17.83 56.19
N LYS A 2 -22.29 -16.51 56.04
CA LYS A 2 -22.13 -15.47 57.07
C LYS A 2 -22.48 -14.13 56.41
N ASP A 3 -23.66 -13.61 56.76
CA ASP A 3 -24.06 -12.24 56.45
C ASP A 3 -23.24 -11.23 57.26
N ILE A 4 -22.99 -10.05 56.68
CA ILE A 4 -23.05 -8.78 57.41
C ILE A 4 -23.73 -7.76 56.48
N THR A 5 -24.87 -7.24 56.92
CA THR A 5 -25.57 -6.07 56.36
C THR A 5 -25.58 -4.98 57.43
N GLU A 6 -25.19 -3.75 57.07
CA GLU A 6 -25.59 -2.48 57.71
C GLU A 6 -24.93 -1.27 56.98
N ASP A 7 -25.34 -0.01 57.13
CA ASP A 7 -26.66 0.61 56.90
C ASP A 7 -26.50 2.16 56.78
N LYS A 8 -27.46 2.81 56.09
CA LYS A 8 -27.94 4.22 56.22
C LYS A 8 -26.97 5.43 56.46
N ARG A 9 -27.17 6.43 55.56
CA ARG A 9 -27.37 7.89 55.81
C ARG A 9 -26.16 8.76 56.21
N SER A 10 -26.13 10.09 56.02
CA SER A 10 -26.81 11.03 55.08
C SER A 10 -26.20 12.45 55.26
N ILE A 11 -26.82 13.51 54.66
CA ILE A 11 -26.54 14.97 54.83
C ILE A 11 -25.39 15.51 53.96
N ALA A 12 -25.50 16.42 52.97
CA ALA A 12 -26.48 17.43 52.49
C ALA A 12 -26.16 18.91 52.81
N ARG A 13 -26.59 19.82 51.89
CA ARG A 13 -26.60 21.32 51.92
C ARG A 13 -25.29 21.98 51.45
N ARG A 14 -25.26 23.18 50.83
CA ARG A 14 -26.20 24.33 50.69
C ARG A 14 -26.17 24.90 49.24
N ILE A 15 -27.28 25.34 48.59
CA ILE A 15 -28.02 26.65 48.66
C ILE A 15 -27.16 27.86 48.21
N GLY A 16 -27.61 28.82 47.36
CA GLY A 16 -28.94 29.07 46.76
C GLY A 16 -28.90 30.11 45.61
N TRP A 17 -29.98 30.29 44.82
CA TRP A 17 -30.95 31.42 44.88
C TRP A 17 -30.30 32.81 44.65
N PHE A 18 -30.57 33.57 43.59
CA PHE A 18 -31.78 34.37 43.26
C PHE A 18 -31.54 35.09 41.90
N SER A 19 -32.45 35.75 41.16
CA SER A 19 -33.91 36.00 41.19
C SER A 19 -34.42 36.37 39.76
N CYS A 20 -35.68 36.80 39.61
CA CYS A 20 -36.28 37.38 38.39
C CYS A 20 -36.63 38.88 38.60
N MET A 21 -36.45 39.75 37.59
CA MET A 21 -37.33 40.91 37.39
C MET A 21 -37.25 41.53 35.99
N SER A 22 -38.32 42.23 35.59
CA SER A 22 -38.56 42.84 34.27
C SER A 22 -38.68 44.36 34.37
N LYS A 23 -38.19 45.14 33.37
CA LYS A 23 -38.92 46.23 32.69
C LYS A 23 -38.09 47.10 31.72
N ARG A 24 -38.74 47.41 30.58
CA ARG A 24 -38.71 48.65 29.74
C ARG A 24 -37.47 48.99 28.88
N GLN A 25 -37.79 49.49 27.67
CA GLN A 25 -36.89 50.03 26.64
C GLN A 25 -36.49 51.49 26.91
N PRO A 26 -35.53 52.01 26.13
CA PRO A 26 -35.82 53.20 25.31
C PRO A 26 -35.51 53.02 23.81
N LEU A 27 -36.03 53.94 22.99
CA LEU A 27 -35.87 54.04 21.54
C LEU A 27 -34.75 55.02 21.13
N ALA A 28 -34.39 54.97 19.82
CA ALA A 28 -33.72 55.99 18.98
C ALA A 28 -32.24 55.74 18.62
N PRO A 29 -31.74 56.22 17.45
CA PRO A 29 -32.45 56.42 16.18
C PRO A 29 -31.71 55.86 14.93
N VAL A 30 -32.49 55.81 13.84
CA VAL A 30 -32.14 55.66 12.41
C VAL A 30 -30.70 56.03 11.99
N GLY A 31 -30.02 55.12 11.27
CA GLY A 31 -28.78 55.40 10.54
C GLY A 31 -28.38 54.30 9.54
N GLN A 32 -28.51 54.59 8.23
CA GLN A 32 -27.95 53.87 7.07
C GLN A 32 -28.22 52.35 6.93
N TRP A 33 -29.22 52.04 6.09
CA TRP A 33 -29.30 50.75 5.41
C TRP A 33 -28.23 50.66 4.30
N VAL A 34 -27.22 49.80 4.48
CA VAL A 34 -26.39 49.31 3.36
C VAL A 34 -26.94 47.95 2.94
N ALA A 35 -27.61 47.90 1.80
CA ALA A 35 -28.10 46.65 1.22
C ALA A 35 -26.95 45.86 0.58
N LEU A 36 -26.35 44.93 1.33
CA LEU A 36 -25.38 43.97 0.79
C LEU A 36 -26.12 42.72 0.31
N LEU A 37 -26.43 42.66 -0.98
CA LEU A 37 -26.89 41.44 -1.66
C LEU A 37 -25.74 40.42 -1.73
N LEU A 38 -25.66 39.53 -0.74
CA LEU A 38 -24.86 38.30 -0.85
C LEU A 38 -25.56 37.33 -1.81
N ALA A 39 -25.20 37.43 -3.09
CA ALA A 39 -25.46 36.39 -4.07
C ALA A 39 -24.57 35.17 -3.74
N VAL A 40 -25.08 34.26 -2.91
CA VAL A 40 -24.42 32.97 -2.65
C VAL A 40 -24.53 32.14 -3.93
N ALA A 41 -23.51 32.22 -4.77
CA ALA A 41 -23.34 31.29 -5.88
C ALA A 41 -23.02 29.91 -5.31
N ILE A 42 -24.06 29.08 -5.12
CA ILE A 42 -23.91 27.64 -4.90
C ILE A 42 -23.46 27.06 -6.23
N GLY A 43 -22.15 27.15 -6.50
CA GLY A 43 -21.53 26.39 -7.58
C GLY A 43 -21.74 24.89 -7.29
N PRO A 44 -22.08 24.07 -8.31
CA PRO A 44 -22.10 22.64 -8.10
C PRO A 44 -20.69 22.18 -7.74
N LEU A 45 -20.50 21.76 -6.49
CA LEU A 45 -19.41 20.89 -6.10
C LEU A 45 -19.63 19.56 -6.84
N VAL A 46 -19.15 19.51 -8.09
CA VAL A 46 -18.90 18.24 -8.75
C VAL A 46 -17.83 17.57 -7.91
N ALA A 47 -18.24 16.62 -7.08
CA ALA A 47 -17.31 15.69 -6.49
C ALA A 47 -16.66 14.95 -7.66
N GLU A 48 -15.40 15.30 -7.97
CA GLU A 48 -14.58 14.48 -8.84
C GLU A 48 -14.54 13.10 -8.22
N VAL A 49 -15.24 12.14 -8.84
CA VAL A 49 -15.09 10.73 -8.52
C VAL A 49 -13.65 10.41 -8.87
N ALA A 50 -12.80 10.38 -7.84
CA ALA A 50 -11.37 10.22 -8.02
C ALA A 50 -11.12 8.90 -8.76
N ALA A 51 -10.63 8.98 -9.99
CA ALA A 51 -10.19 7.80 -10.70
C ALA A 51 -9.10 7.12 -9.87
N ALA A 52 -9.30 5.84 -9.55
CA ALA A 52 -8.32 5.02 -8.84
C ALA A 52 -6.96 5.15 -9.53
N ALA A 53 -5.90 5.38 -8.75
CA ALA A 53 -4.56 5.50 -9.30
C ALA A 53 -4.19 4.21 -10.03
N SER A 54 -3.43 4.32 -11.12
CA SER A 54 -2.95 3.16 -11.87
C SER A 54 -1.45 2.98 -11.70
N LEU A 55 -1.05 1.76 -11.34
CA LEU A 55 0.33 1.32 -11.23
C LEU A 55 0.69 0.46 -12.44
N ASN A 56 1.79 0.82 -13.12
CA ASN A 56 2.44 -0.05 -14.10
C ASN A 56 3.23 -1.12 -13.33
N VAL A 57 2.66 -2.32 -13.24
CA VAL A 57 3.24 -3.44 -12.49
C VAL A 57 3.99 -4.36 -13.46
N LEU A 58 5.30 -4.44 -13.32
CA LEU A 58 6.11 -5.45 -13.98
C LEU A 58 6.20 -6.66 -13.06
N TRP A 59 5.64 -7.79 -13.47
CA TRP A 59 5.72 -9.02 -12.68
C TRP A 59 6.63 -10.03 -13.37
N TYR A 60 7.63 -10.53 -12.63
CA TYR A 60 8.58 -11.50 -13.15
C TYR A 60 7.88 -12.86 -13.31
N GLY A 61 7.74 -13.28 -14.57
CA GLY A 61 7.05 -14.50 -14.96
C GLY A 61 7.83 -15.75 -14.60
N GLN A 62 7.12 -16.87 -14.50
CA GLN A 62 7.73 -18.19 -14.26
C GLN A 62 7.23 -19.24 -15.25
N ASN A 63 5.92 -19.35 -15.41
CA ASN A 63 5.27 -20.23 -16.36
C ASN A 63 3.79 -19.83 -16.55
N PRO A 64 3.14 -20.24 -17.64
CA PRO A 64 1.79 -19.76 -17.98
C PRO A 64 0.71 -20.00 -16.91
N ILE A 65 0.84 -21.00 -16.04
CA ILE A 65 -0.15 -21.28 -14.99
C ILE A 65 0.02 -20.29 -13.84
N TYR A 66 1.25 -20.08 -13.39
CA TYR A 66 1.59 -19.08 -12.36
C TYR A 66 1.28 -17.66 -12.87
N ASP A 67 1.72 -17.32 -14.07
CA ASP A 67 1.52 -16.01 -14.70
C ASP A 67 0.02 -15.68 -14.86
N GLY A 68 -0.79 -16.69 -15.16
CA GLY A 68 -2.25 -16.60 -15.18
C GLY A 68 -2.86 -16.27 -13.80
N LYS A 69 -2.36 -16.87 -12.72
CA LYS A 69 -2.81 -16.53 -11.35
C LYS A 69 -2.38 -15.14 -10.90
N MET A 70 -1.20 -14.68 -11.32
CA MET A 70 -0.77 -13.30 -11.02
C MET A 70 -1.57 -12.28 -11.85
N SER A 71 -2.07 -12.68 -13.02
CA SER A 71 -3.08 -11.90 -13.77
C SER A 71 -4.44 -11.86 -13.07
N GLU A 72 -4.90 -12.97 -12.47
CA GLU A 72 -6.10 -12.98 -11.62
C GLU A 72 -5.96 -12.13 -10.34
N LEU A 73 -4.75 -12.06 -9.76
CA LEU A 73 -4.41 -11.19 -8.64
C LEU A 73 -4.52 -9.72 -9.02
N ALA A 74 -3.84 -9.31 -10.10
CA ALA A 74 -3.83 -7.93 -10.57
C ALA A 74 -5.23 -7.41 -10.93
N ALA A 75 -6.06 -8.25 -11.54
CA ALA A 75 -7.46 -7.93 -11.84
C ALA A 75 -8.32 -7.68 -10.59
N LYS A 76 -7.90 -8.15 -9.41
CA LYS A 76 -8.58 -7.96 -8.11
C LYS A 76 -7.93 -6.89 -7.23
N ALA A 77 -6.73 -6.39 -7.53
CA ALA A 77 -6.01 -5.45 -6.66
C ALA A 77 -6.86 -4.21 -6.31
N ALA A 78 -7.64 -3.71 -7.26
CA ALA A 78 -8.54 -2.57 -7.07
C ALA A 78 -9.75 -2.84 -6.15
N THR A 79 -9.97 -4.08 -5.68
CA THR A 79 -11.03 -4.41 -4.69
C THR A 79 -10.50 -4.48 -3.25
N TYR A 80 -9.21 -4.19 -3.03
CA TYR A 80 -8.59 -4.17 -1.71
C TYR A 80 -8.38 -2.72 -1.25
N ASP A 81 -9.15 -2.30 -0.25
CA ASP A 81 -9.14 -0.96 0.35
C ASP A 81 -9.69 -1.01 1.78
N PRO A 82 -9.04 -1.75 2.71
CA PRO A 82 -9.58 -1.98 4.05
C PRO A 82 -9.49 -0.75 4.98
N TRP A 83 -8.66 0.26 4.68
CA TRP A 83 -8.74 1.56 5.35
C TRP A 83 -9.68 2.56 4.66
N GLY A 84 -10.14 2.28 3.44
CA GLY A 84 -11.06 3.15 2.70
C GLY A 84 -10.39 4.45 2.23
N ASP A 85 -9.07 4.44 2.04
CA ASP A 85 -8.32 5.60 1.57
C ASP A 85 -8.22 5.65 0.03
N GLY A 86 -8.31 4.51 -0.64
CA GLY A 86 -8.44 4.38 -2.10
C GLY A 86 -7.52 3.31 -2.71
N SER A 87 -8.12 2.29 -3.32
CA SER A 87 -7.37 1.24 -4.04
C SER A 87 -6.63 1.72 -5.30
N SER A 88 -5.58 0.99 -5.68
CA SER A 88 -4.89 1.15 -6.97
C SER A 88 -5.31 0.06 -7.97
N THR A 89 -5.46 0.46 -9.24
CA THR A 89 -5.58 -0.46 -10.38
C THR A 89 -4.20 -0.85 -10.90
N TRP A 90 -4.01 -2.09 -11.34
CA TRP A 90 -2.72 -2.55 -11.88
C TRP A 90 -2.78 -2.73 -13.39
N ASN A 91 -1.96 -1.96 -14.11
CA ASN A 91 -1.60 -2.22 -15.49
C ASN A 91 -0.46 -3.25 -15.49
N LEU A 92 -0.83 -4.54 -15.45
CA LEU A 92 0.12 -5.65 -15.33
C LEU A 92 0.81 -5.98 -16.65
N THR A 93 2.13 -6.14 -16.61
CA THR A 93 2.92 -6.81 -17.64
C THR A 93 3.68 -7.98 -17.04
N ILE A 94 3.56 -9.17 -17.62
CA ILE A 94 4.38 -10.33 -17.28
C ILE A 94 5.69 -10.26 -18.07
N TRP A 95 6.84 -10.22 -17.39
CA TRP A 95 8.16 -10.33 -18.03
C TRP A 95 8.66 -11.77 -17.95
N ASN A 96 8.72 -12.43 -19.10
CA ASN A 96 9.29 -13.77 -19.21
C ASN A 96 10.84 -13.73 -19.05
N PRO A 97 11.46 -14.60 -18.22
CA PRO A 97 12.91 -14.59 -17.95
C PRO A 97 13.82 -14.70 -19.19
N GLN A 98 13.35 -15.37 -20.25
CA GLN A 98 14.09 -15.56 -21.51
C GLN A 98 13.62 -14.58 -22.61
N GLY A 99 12.67 -13.70 -22.32
CA GLY A 99 12.21 -12.64 -23.20
C GLY A 99 13.14 -11.42 -23.20
N PRO A 100 12.96 -10.49 -24.15
CA PRO A 100 13.71 -9.23 -24.15
C PRO A 100 13.43 -8.45 -22.86
N ALA A 101 14.47 -7.81 -22.32
CA ALA A 101 14.32 -6.96 -21.15
C ALA A 101 13.41 -5.76 -21.46
N PRO A 102 12.42 -5.47 -20.60
CA PRO A 102 11.63 -4.25 -20.72
C PRO A 102 12.46 -3.03 -20.34
N ASN A 103 12.00 -1.84 -20.72
CA ASN A 103 12.51 -0.60 -20.14
C ASN A 103 11.98 -0.46 -18.70
N PHE A 104 12.78 -0.86 -17.71
CA PHE A 104 12.41 -0.87 -16.29
C PHE A 104 11.90 0.48 -15.78
N ALA A 105 12.38 1.60 -16.34
CA ALA A 105 11.95 2.94 -15.95
C ALA A 105 10.51 3.30 -16.33
N ASP A 106 9.84 2.51 -17.19
CA ASP A 106 8.43 2.70 -17.55
C ASP A 106 7.46 2.09 -16.51
N TYR A 107 7.98 1.35 -15.53
CA TYR A 107 7.20 0.63 -14.51
C TYR A 107 7.36 1.28 -13.14
N ASP A 108 6.27 1.27 -12.39
CA ASP A 108 6.25 1.78 -11.02
C ASP A 108 6.82 0.75 -10.04
N VAL A 109 6.73 -0.55 -10.36
CA VAL A 109 7.18 -1.63 -9.49
C VAL A 109 7.56 -2.87 -10.29
N LEU A 110 8.69 -3.48 -9.94
CA LEU A 110 9.09 -4.84 -10.32
C LEU A 110 8.76 -5.79 -9.16
N ALA A 111 7.78 -6.67 -9.37
CA ALA A 111 7.40 -7.73 -8.46
C ALA A 111 8.05 -9.06 -8.88
N ILE A 112 8.76 -9.68 -7.96
CA ILE A 112 9.49 -10.94 -8.13
C ILE A 112 8.92 -11.94 -7.14
N GLY A 113 8.19 -12.94 -7.66
CA GLY A 113 7.60 -14.00 -6.85
C GLY A 113 8.61 -15.00 -6.28
N THR A 114 8.09 -16.03 -5.63
CA THR A 114 8.85 -17.06 -4.94
C THR A 114 9.84 -17.78 -5.87
N GLY A 115 11.11 -17.83 -5.47
CA GLY A 115 12.26 -18.40 -6.16
C GLY A 115 12.31 -19.94 -6.20
N GLY A 116 11.15 -20.58 -6.37
CA GLY A 116 10.99 -22.03 -6.37
C GLY A 116 11.00 -22.67 -7.76
N ASN A 117 11.43 -23.93 -7.83
CA ASN A 117 11.28 -24.79 -9.02
C ASN A 117 10.54 -26.11 -8.68
N ALA A 118 9.50 -26.02 -7.85
CA ALA A 118 8.66 -27.14 -7.40
C ALA A 118 7.18 -26.74 -7.53
N TRP A 119 6.22 -27.67 -7.41
CA TRP A 119 4.77 -27.36 -7.32
C TRP A 119 4.18 -26.47 -8.44
N ASN A 120 4.70 -26.55 -9.66
CA ASN A 120 4.39 -25.65 -10.79
C ASN A 120 4.86 -24.19 -10.62
N PHE A 121 5.86 -23.96 -9.76
CA PHE A 121 6.79 -22.83 -9.90
C PHE A 121 7.93 -23.26 -10.82
N SER A 122 8.39 -22.33 -11.66
CA SER A 122 9.45 -22.59 -12.64
C SER A 122 10.41 -21.42 -12.69
N PHE A 123 10.72 -20.87 -11.51
CA PHE A 123 11.53 -19.67 -11.39
C PHE A 123 12.90 -19.87 -12.04
N ASP A 124 13.23 -18.95 -12.95
CA ASP A 124 14.53 -18.85 -13.60
C ASP A 124 15.07 -17.43 -13.39
N PRO A 125 16.12 -17.22 -12.59
CA PRO A 125 16.69 -15.90 -12.34
C PRO A 125 17.53 -15.34 -13.51
N THR A 126 17.72 -16.06 -14.62
CA THR A 126 18.61 -15.60 -15.71
C THR A 126 18.26 -14.22 -16.27
N GLY A 127 16.96 -13.88 -16.38
CA GLY A 127 16.50 -12.55 -16.78
C GLY A 127 16.92 -11.46 -15.79
N ILE A 128 16.73 -11.69 -14.48
CA ILE A 128 17.19 -10.77 -13.41
C ILE A 128 18.71 -10.61 -13.46
N PHE A 129 19.46 -11.71 -13.50
CA PHE A 129 20.93 -11.70 -13.50
C PHE A 129 21.52 -11.00 -14.71
N SER A 130 20.92 -11.16 -15.89
CA SER A 130 21.38 -10.52 -17.13
C SER A 130 21.03 -9.02 -17.21
N ASN A 131 20.25 -8.51 -16.25
CA ASN A 131 19.78 -7.13 -16.21
C ASN A 131 20.06 -6.46 -14.85
N LYS A 132 21.02 -6.97 -14.06
CA LYS A 132 21.39 -6.45 -12.72
C LYS A 132 21.56 -4.93 -12.73
N GLU A 133 22.32 -4.41 -13.68
CA GLU A 133 22.65 -2.99 -13.79
C GLU A 133 21.43 -2.15 -14.21
N ALA A 134 20.62 -2.65 -15.15
CA ALA A 134 19.43 -1.96 -15.65
C ALA A 134 18.32 -1.88 -14.59
N ILE A 135 18.10 -2.97 -13.85
CA ILE A 135 17.20 -3.01 -12.69
C ILE A 135 17.70 -2.04 -11.62
N SER A 136 19.00 -2.08 -11.28
CA SER A 136 19.59 -1.18 -10.27
C SER A 136 19.50 0.30 -10.65
N ALA A 137 19.63 0.64 -11.95
CA ALA A 137 19.53 2.00 -12.44
C ALA A 137 18.09 2.56 -12.45
N ALA A 138 17.09 1.70 -12.62
CA ALA A 138 15.68 2.09 -12.55
C ALA A 138 15.10 2.03 -11.12
N ARG A 139 15.76 1.28 -10.22
CA ARG A 139 15.29 1.02 -8.84
C ARG A 139 15.08 2.32 -8.06
N GLY A 140 13.91 2.38 -7.45
CA GLY A 140 13.42 3.52 -6.68
C GLY A 140 13.77 3.50 -5.20
N SER A 141 13.12 4.39 -4.44
CA SER A 141 13.32 4.51 -2.99
C SER A 141 12.77 3.32 -2.18
N ARG A 142 11.84 2.54 -2.75
CA ARG A 142 11.08 1.51 -2.03
C ARG A 142 11.45 0.11 -2.46
N THR A 143 11.99 -0.66 -1.51
CA THR A 143 12.23 -2.10 -1.64
C THR A 143 11.47 -2.79 -0.53
N PHE A 144 10.64 -3.77 -0.89
CA PHE A 144 9.92 -4.68 -0.02
C PHE A 144 10.49 -6.07 -0.21
N LEU A 145 11.01 -6.66 0.86
CA LEU A 145 11.60 -8.00 0.83
C LEU A 145 10.90 -8.88 1.85
N SER A 146 10.45 -10.06 1.43
CA SER A 146 9.76 -11.01 2.29
C SER A 146 10.26 -12.42 2.08
N GLY A 147 10.59 -13.09 3.18
CA GLY A 147 10.77 -14.54 3.21
C GLY A 147 9.46 -15.33 3.23
N GLN A 148 8.31 -14.65 3.19
CA GLN A 148 7.00 -15.26 2.97
C GLN A 148 6.75 -15.52 1.48
N ASP A 149 6.19 -16.68 1.16
CA ASP A 149 5.80 -17.13 -0.19
C ASP A 149 4.31 -16.86 -0.48
N ALA A 150 3.85 -15.64 -0.20
CA ALA A 150 2.44 -15.27 -0.32
C ALA A 150 1.87 -15.48 -1.74
N ASP A 151 2.67 -15.31 -2.78
CA ASP A 151 2.29 -15.63 -4.17
C ASP A 151 2.00 -17.12 -4.34
N ALA A 152 2.73 -17.99 -3.63
CA ALA A 152 2.51 -19.43 -3.67
C ALA A 152 1.28 -19.87 -2.90
N HIS A 153 1.02 -19.32 -1.71
CA HIS A 153 -0.22 -19.59 -0.98
C HIS A 153 -1.46 -19.02 -1.69
N TYR A 154 -1.33 -17.88 -2.38
CA TYR A 154 -2.37 -17.36 -3.27
C TYR A 154 -2.59 -18.27 -4.50
N PHE A 155 -1.51 -18.73 -5.15
CA PHE A 155 -1.54 -19.61 -6.33
C PHE A 155 -2.17 -20.98 -6.03
N LEU A 156 -1.73 -21.64 -4.95
CA LEU A 156 -2.14 -23.01 -4.63
C LEU A 156 -3.60 -23.09 -4.16
N GLY A 157 -4.11 -22.08 -3.46
CA GLY A 157 -5.54 -21.88 -3.15
C GLY A 157 -6.28 -22.99 -2.40
N ALA A 158 -5.60 -24.06 -1.95
CA ALA A 158 -6.23 -25.32 -1.59
C ALA A 158 -6.04 -25.75 -0.12
N GLY A 159 -7.16 -25.96 0.58
CA GLY A 159 -7.27 -27.00 1.60
C GLY A 159 -7.60 -26.53 3.01
N THR A 160 -6.84 -25.59 3.57
CA THR A 160 -6.99 -25.15 4.99
C THR A 160 -6.31 -23.81 5.33
N ARG A 161 -5.74 -23.12 4.34
CA ARG A 161 -4.84 -21.97 4.50
C ARG A 161 -5.50 -20.72 3.86
N PRO A 162 -5.17 -19.48 4.29
CA PRO A 162 -5.99 -18.31 3.98
C PRO A 162 -6.12 -17.92 2.49
N GLY A 163 -5.31 -18.46 1.57
CA GLY A 163 -5.58 -18.41 0.13
C GLY A 163 -5.82 -16.99 -0.40
N THR A 164 -7.01 -16.73 -0.95
CA THR A 164 -7.40 -15.39 -1.46
C THR A 164 -7.98 -14.45 -0.39
N SER A 165 -7.72 -14.69 0.89
CA SER A 165 -8.22 -13.85 1.99
C SER A 165 -7.60 -12.45 1.97
N ALA A 166 -8.44 -11.45 2.25
CA ALA A 166 -8.04 -10.06 2.45
C ALA A 166 -7.07 -9.91 3.64
N ASP A 167 -7.35 -10.58 4.75
CA ASP A 167 -6.36 -10.79 5.82
C ASP A 167 -5.63 -12.10 5.52
N GLY A 168 -4.52 -12.00 4.79
CA GLY A 168 -3.81 -13.16 4.23
C GLY A 168 -3.02 -12.85 2.96
N PRO A 169 -2.68 -13.88 2.16
CA PRO A 169 -1.77 -13.76 1.03
C PRO A 169 -2.22 -12.73 -0.02
N PHE A 170 -3.53 -12.62 -0.30
CA PHE A 170 -4.04 -11.63 -1.26
C PHE A 170 -3.77 -10.19 -0.80
N GLY A 171 -4.16 -9.83 0.43
CA GLY A 171 -3.92 -8.48 0.96
C GLY A 171 -2.42 -8.17 1.11
N PHE A 172 -1.63 -9.14 1.57
CA PHE A 172 -0.17 -9.00 1.69
C PHE A 172 0.50 -8.65 0.36
N LEU A 173 0.14 -9.34 -0.73
CA LEU A 173 0.66 -9.05 -2.06
C LEU A 173 0.21 -7.68 -2.58
N VAL A 174 -1.07 -7.32 -2.35
CA VAL A 174 -1.58 -6.02 -2.79
C VAL A 174 -0.90 -4.87 -2.06
N ASN A 175 -0.74 -4.97 -0.74
CA ASN A 175 -0.03 -3.97 0.06
C ASN A 175 1.44 -3.83 -0.35
N ALA A 176 2.15 -4.95 -0.55
CA ALA A 176 3.55 -4.94 -0.97
C ALA A 176 3.75 -4.17 -2.28
N VAL A 177 2.93 -4.49 -3.30
CA VAL A 177 3.01 -3.88 -4.64
C VAL A 177 2.53 -2.42 -4.63
N ASN A 178 1.42 -2.12 -3.93
CA ASN A 178 0.90 -0.75 -3.83
C ASN A 178 1.87 0.17 -3.07
N TRP A 179 2.43 -0.30 -1.96
CA TRP A 179 3.43 0.46 -1.20
C TRP A 179 4.71 0.69 -2.02
N ALA A 180 5.26 -0.36 -2.64
CA ALA A 180 6.48 -0.24 -3.43
C ALA A 180 6.30 0.67 -4.65
N GLY A 181 5.20 0.47 -5.41
CA GLY A 181 4.89 1.25 -6.62
C GLY A 181 4.48 2.70 -6.39
N SER A 182 4.23 3.09 -5.14
CA SER A 182 3.88 4.47 -4.76
C SER A 182 5.09 5.32 -4.34
N GLY A 183 6.31 4.77 -4.46
CA GLY A 183 7.56 5.48 -4.22
C GLY A 183 8.02 6.36 -5.39
N THR A 184 9.29 6.76 -5.37
CA THR A 184 9.95 7.41 -6.51
C THR A 184 10.84 6.42 -7.25
N GLY A 185 10.74 6.32 -8.57
CA GLY A 185 11.42 5.29 -9.38
C GLY A 185 10.70 3.94 -9.32
N MET A 186 11.28 2.90 -9.91
CA MET A 186 10.69 1.56 -9.91
C MET A 186 10.88 0.89 -8.54
N GLY A 187 9.81 0.75 -7.77
CA GLY A 187 9.83 -0.02 -6.53
C GLY A 187 10.16 -1.49 -6.76
N ILE A 188 10.66 -2.17 -5.74
CA ILE A 188 10.94 -3.61 -5.77
C ILE A 188 10.04 -4.31 -4.76
N VAL A 189 9.39 -5.40 -5.19
CA VAL A 189 8.83 -6.42 -4.31
C VAL A 189 9.56 -7.73 -4.62
N ALA A 190 10.22 -8.33 -3.63
CA ALA A 190 10.79 -9.67 -3.78
C ALA A 190 10.32 -10.58 -2.66
N LEU A 191 9.70 -11.69 -3.05
CA LEU A 191 9.30 -12.79 -2.17
C LEU A 191 10.42 -13.83 -2.07
N THR A 192 10.25 -14.84 -1.22
CA THR A 192 11.34 -15.73 -0.78
C THR A 192 12.11 -16.33 -1.96
N ASP A 193 13.45 -16.27 -1.91
CA ASP A 193 14.30 -16.78 -3.00
C ASP A 193 14.40 -18.32 -3.07
N GLY A 194 13.68 -19.02 -2.19
CA GLY A 194 13.20 -20.39 -2.40
C GLY A 194 12.50 -21.03 -1.20
N TRP A 195 11.98 -22.24 -1.43
CA TRP A 195 11.10 -22.98 -0.50
C TRP A 195 11.85 -23.90 0.49
N PHE A 196 13.00 -24.45 0.11
CA PHE A 196 13.63 -25.55 0.87
C PHE A 196 14.88 -25.11 1.63
N PRO A 197 15.04 -25.48 2.92
CA PRO A 197 16.24 -25.17 3.68
C PRO A 197 17.45 -25.96 3.15
N THR A 198 18.44 -25.24 2.62
CA THR A 198 19.78 -25.70 2.17
C THR A 198 19.86 -26.79 1.08
N ALA A 199 20.72 -26.56 0.08
CA ALA A 199 21.17 -27.50 -0.95
C ALA A 199 20.11 -28.24 -1.80
N HIS A 200 18.81 -27.99 -1.61
CA HIS A 200 17.78 -28.59 -2.47
C HIS A 200 17.89 -28.03 -3.90
N PRO A 201 17.90 -28.87 -4.96
CA PRO A 201 18.07 -28.42 -6.35
C PRO A 201 16.91 -27.56 -6.89
N TYR A 202 15.87 -27.31 -6.08
CA TYR A 202 14.72 -26.47 -6.41
C TYR A 202 14.71 -25.13 -5.67
N ASN A 203 15.67 -24.87 -4.78
CA ASN A 203 15.88 -23.56 -4.19
C ASN A 203 16.88 -22.78 -5.05
N ARG A 204 16.47 -21.65 -5.61
CA ARG A 204 17.29 -20.86 -6.54
C ARG A 204 18.26 -19.92 -5.84
N ARG A 205 17.98 -19.53 -4.59
CA ARG A 205 18.84 -18.68 -3.74
C ARG A 205 19.32 -17.40 -4.41
N TRP A 206 18.48 -16.84 -5.27
CA TRP A 206 18.89 -15.81 -6.22
C TRP A 206 19.22 -14.47 -5.54
N TRP A 207 18.82 -14.25 -4.29
CA TRP A 207 19.25 -13.06 -3.53
C TRP A 207 20.75 -13.07 -3.26
N LEU A 208 21.32 -14.25 -2.98
CA LEU A 208 22.71 -14.42 -2.57
C LEU A 208 23.64 -14.92 -3.69
N ASP A 209 23.18 -14.92 -4.95
CA ASP A 209 24.03 -15.08 -6.13
C ASP A 209 24.77 -13.77 -6.43
N ASP A 210 26.06 -13.83 -6.80
CA ASP A 210 26.87 -12.63 -7.08
C ASP A 210 26.31 -11.76 -8.23
N ARG A 211 25.53 -12.38 -9.13
CA ARG A 211 24.83 -11.70 -10.24
C ARG A 211 23.51 -11.05 -9.82
N SER A 212 23.13 -11.16 -8.55
CA SER A 212 21.94 -10.50 -8.02
C SER A 212 22.17 -9.00 -7.79
N PHE A 213 21.11 -8.21 -8.00
CA PHE A 213 21.09 -6.80 -7.60
C PHE A 213 20.85 -6.60 -6.08
N LEU A 214 20.49 -7.66 -5.35
CA LEU A 214 20.27 -7.64 -3.91
C LEU A 214 21.45 -8.20 -3.09
N LYS A 215 22.45 -8.83 -3.73
CA LYS A 215 23.56 -9.53 -3.06
C LYS A 215 24.24 -8.68 -1.99
N GLU A 216 24.65 -7.47 -2.36
CA GLU A 216 25.45 -6.58 -1.51
C GLU A 216 24.69 -6.05 -0.30
N GLU A 217 23.35 -6.00 -0.36
CA GLU A 217 22.47 -5.58 0.74
C GLU A 217 22.13 -6.73 1.69
N LEU A 218 22.07 -7.97 1.17
CA LEU A 218 21.54 -9.13 1.87
C LEU A 218 22.60 -10.11 2.40
N ASP A 219 23.85 -9.99 1.94
CA ASP A 219 24.92 -10.90 2.34
C ASP A 219 25.19 -10.86 3.85
N GLY A 220 25.19 -12.03 4.49
CA GLY A 220 25.32 -12.15 5.94
C GLY A 220 24.08 -11.78 6.77
N TYR A 221 23.02 -11.25 6.15
CA TYR A 221 21.77 -10.86 6.85
C TYR A 221 20.61 -11.85 6.64
N VAL A 222 20.63 -12.66 5.57
CA VAL A 222 19.59 -13.67 5.30
C VAL A 222 19.85 -14.97 6.07
N SER A 223 18.78 -15.57 6.57
CA SER A 223 18.77 -16.90 7.20
C SER A 223 17.61 -17.75 6.66
N TYR A 224 17.84 -19.06 6.54
CA TYR A 224 16.91 -19.99 5.91
C TYR A 224 16.34 -20.96 6.94
N PHE A 225 15.13 -20.68 7.40
CA PHE A 225 14.36 -21.55 8.29
C PHE A 225 12.87 -21.42 7.96
N LEU A 226 12.08 -22.38 8.44
CA LEU A 226 10.63 -22.36 8.31
C LEU A 226 10.03 -21.57 9.49
N GLU A 227 9.10 -20.68 9.19
CA GLU A 227 8.31 -19.93 10.17
C GLU A 227 6.83 -19.97 9.79
N ASP A 228 5.98 -20.15 10.80
CA ASP A 228 4.52 -20.23 10.64
C ASP A 228 3.78 -19.34 11.67
N SER A 229 4.54 -18.71 12.58
CA SER A 229 4.08 -17.68 13.52
C SER A 229 4.66 -16.33 13.09
N VAL A 230 3.96 -15.63 12.21
CA VAL A 230 4.35 -14.31 11.72
C VAL A 230 3.69 -13.24 12.58
N VAL A 231 4.50 -12.43 13.25
CA VAL A 231 4.02 -11.39 14.18
C VAL A 231 4.08 -10.03 13.52
N ILE A 232 2.98 -9.27 13.54
CA ILE A 232 3.00 -7.84 13.20
C ILE A 232 3.33 -7.05 14.49
N PRO A 233 4.50 -6.40 14.59
CA PRO A 233 4.86 -5.62 15.76
C PRO A 233 3.93 -4.40 15.93
N PRO A 234 3.57 -3.99 17.16
CA PRO A 234 2.75 -2.79 17.39
C PRO A 234 3.33 -1.54 16.72
N THR A 235 4.66 -1.40 16.67
CA THR A 235 5.40 -0.28 16.07
C THR A 235 5.22 -0.13 14.56
N THR A 236 4.89 -1.20 13.85
CA THR A 236 4.69 -1.22 12.38
C THR A 236 3.29 -1.66 11.97
N SER A 237 2.42 -1.97 12.94
CA SER A 237 1.02 -2.36 12.73
C SER A 237 0.17 -1.31 12.01
N GLN A 238 0.57 -0.04 12.06
CA GLN A 238 -0.10 1.10 11.41
C GLN A 238 0.64 1.55 10.13
N PHE A 239 1.63 0.80 9.65
CA PHE A 239 2.29 1.13 8.38
C PHE A 239 1.45 0.60 7.22
N PRO A 240 1.36 1.31 6.06
CA PRO A 240 0.50 0.90 4.95
C PRO A 240 0.79 -0.49 4.37
N VAL A 241 2.01 -1.02 4.56
CA VAL A 241 2.35 -2.41 4.23
C VAL A 241 1.57 -3.47 5.03
N ASN A 242 1.07 -3.10 6.22
CA ASN A 242 0.26 -3.95 7.11
C ASN A 242 -1.22 -3.55 7.10
N GLU A 243 -1.65 -2.68 6.18
CA GLU A 243 -3.03 -2.26 6.03
C GLU A 243 -3.98 -3.47 5.93
N GLY A 244 -4.98 -3.57 6.80
CA GLY A 244 -5.96 -4.67 6.81
C GLY A 244 -5.42 -6.06 7.17
N LEU A 245 -4.13 -6.20 7.54
CA LEU A 245 -3.50 -7.48 7.86
C LEU A 245 -3.39 -7.69 9.38
N THR A 246 -3.42 -8.95 9.79
CA THR A 246 -3.20 -9.37 11.17
C THR A 246 -2.10 -10.42 11.30
N THR A 247 -1.51 -10.52 12.49
CA THR A 247 -0.64 -11.63 12.91
C THR A 247 -1.28 -13.00 12.61
N ALA A 248 -2.61 -13.13 12.75
CA ALA A 248 -3.30 -14.38 12.48
C ALA A 248 -3.42 -14.66 10.98
N GLY A 249 -3.76 -13.66 10.17
CA GLY A 249 -3.87 -13.80 8.72
C GLY A 249 -2.54 -14.07 8.02
N LEU A 250 -1.42 -13.62 8.58
CA LEU A 250 -0.06 -13.94 8.11
C LEU A 250 0.53 -15.24 8.68
N SER A 251 -0.17 -15.93 9.60
CA SER A 251 0.31 -17.14 10.27
C SER A 251 -0.45 -18.41 9.83
N ASN A 252 0.10 -19.58 10.17
CA ASN A 252 -0.52 -20.89 9.95
C ASN A 252 -0.81 -21.20 8.48
N TRP A 253 0.07 -20.76 7.58
CA TRP A 253 0.03 -21.17 6.18
C TRP A 253 0.68 -22.55 6.00
N ASN A 254 1.08 -23.21 7.09
CA ASN A 254 1.92 -24.42 7.13
C ASN A 254 3.21 -24.09 6.38
N ASN A 255 4.02 -23.28 7.08
CA ASN A 255 5.11 -22.44 6.62
C ASN A 255 4.58 -21.21 5.86
N SER A 256 4.32 -20.13 6.61
CA SER A 256 4.13 -18.79 6.05
C SER A 256 5.42 -18.20 5.49
N ALA A 257 6.58 -18.61 6.01
CA ALA A 257 7.90 -18.15 5.57
C ALA A 257 8.94 -19.26 5.51
N HIS A 258 9.88 -19.07 4.57
CA HIS A 258 10.96 -20.00 4.20
C HIS A 258 12.36 -19.35 4.29
N ALA A 259 12.39 -18.04 4.50
CA ALA A 259 13.59 -17.25 4.79
C ALA A 259 13.25 -16.15 5.80
N ALA A 260 14.28 -15.55 6.38
CA ALA A 260 14.16 -14.43 7.30
C ALA A 260 15.42 -13.55 7.25
N PHE A 261 15.29 -12.33 7.75
CA PHE A 261 16.33 -11.30 7.76
C PHE A 261 16.71 -10.97 9.21
N ASN A 262 18.01 -10.89 9.50
CA ASN A 262 18.51 -10.37 10.76
C ASN A 262 18.10 -8.89 10.90
N LYS A 263 17.41 -8.52 11.98
CA LYS A 263 16.85 -7.16 12.16
C LYS A 263 17.88 -6.01 12.19
N ASN A 264 19.17 -6.32 12.31
CA ASN A 264 20.25 -5.32 12.29
C ASN A 264 20.71 -4.97 10.85
N ILE A 265 20.01 -5.43 9.81
CA ILE A 265 20.32 -5.13 8.40
C ILE A 265 20.33 -3.59 8.13
N PRO A 266 21.42 -3.01 7.63
CA PRO A 266 21.50 -1.58 7.34
C PRO A 266 20.49 -1.11 6.28
N GLY A 267 19.86 0.04 6.49
CA GLY A 267 18.94 0.66 5.53
C GLY A 267 17.51 0.10 5.51
N TYR A 268 17.25 -1.00 6.22
CA TYR A 268 15.96 -1.68 6.28
C TYR A 268 15.34 -1.63 7.69
N ILE A 269 14.03 -1.84 7.78
CA ILE A 269 13.28 -2.00 9.04
C ILE A 269 12.40 -3.24 8.99
N SER A 270 12.24 -3.95 10.13
CA SER A 270 11.28 -5.05 10.25
C SER A 270 9.85 -4.54 10.12
N ILE A 271 9.06 -5.20 9.28
CA ILE A 271 7.61 -5.01 9.13
C ILE A 271 6.85 -6.14 9.79
N ASN A 272 7.29 -7.39 9.56
CA ASN A 272 6.74 -8.58 10.19
C ASN A 272 7.89 -9.43 10.77
N ASP A 273 7.74 -9.81 12.03
CA ASP A 273 8.71 -10.54 12.82
C ASP A 273 8.55 -12.06 12.69
N ALA A 274 9.66 -12.80 12.76
CA ALA A 274 9.63 -14.24 12.95
C ALA A 274 9.32 -14.55 14.43
N GLY A 275 8.08 -14.94 14.73
CA GLY A 275 7.57 -15.10 16.09
C GLY A 275 8.29 -16.18 16.91
N THR A 276 8.80 -17.22 16.26
CA THR A 276 9.58 -18.28 16.93
C THR A 276 11.10 -18.03 16.89
N HIS A 277 11.57 -17.00 16.18
CA HIS A 277 12.99 -16.68 16.02
C HIS A 277 13.31 -15.21 16.40
N PRO A 278 13.40 -14.89 17.70
CA PRO A 278 13.75 -13.54 18.17
C PRO A 278 15.04 -13.01 17.53
N GLY A 279 15.01 -11.75 17.09
CA GLY A 279 16.11 -11.12 16.35
C GLY A 279 15.98 -11.20 14.83
N TYR A 280 14.98 -11.95 14.31
CA TYR A 280 14.71 -12.06 12.88
C TYR A 280 13.34 -11.47 12.47
N ALA A 281 13.27 -11.04 11.22
CA ALA A 281 12.08 -10.57 10.53
C ALA A 281 11.77 -11.47 9.33
N VAL A 282 10.51 -11.80 9.07
CA VAL A 282 10.11 -12.47 7.81
C VAL A 282 9.83 -11.46 6.71
N THR A 283 9.60 -10.19 7.04
CA THR A 283 9.37 -9.12 6.06
C THR A 283 10.06 -7.83 6.50
N ILE A 284 10.83 -7.23 5.59
CA ILE A 284 11.56 -5.98 5.79
C ILE A 284 11.29 -5.00 4.62
N VAL A 285 11.41 -3.70 4.88
CA VAL A 285 11.31 -2.65 3.85
C VAL A 285 12.36 -1.56 4.03
N THR A 286 12.63 -0.76 2.99
CA THR A 286 13.49 0.42 3.10
C THR A 286 13.05 1.32 4.26
N ALA A 287 13.91 1.54 5.25
CA ALA A 287 13.54 2.18 6.51
C ALA A 287 13.07 3.64 6.34
N SER A 288 13.63 4.38 5.38
CA SER A 288 13.29 5.79 5.11
C SER A 288 11.89 5.99 4.51
N GLU A 289 11.26 4.93 4.00
CA GLU A 289 9.98 4.97 3.28
C GLU A 289 8.88 4.16 3.99
N ALA A 290 9.18 3.53 5.12
CA ALA A 290 8.34 2.48 5.71
C ALA A 290 6.92 2.94 6.10
N ASN A 291 6.74 4.23 6.41
CA ASN A 291 5.44 4.86 6.69
C ASN A 291 4.80 5.54 5.45
N GLY A 292 5.41 5.41 4.28
CA GLY A 292 4.93 5.98 3.02
C GLY A 292 3.63 5.32 2.54
N SER A 293 2.77 6.09 1.90
CA SER A 293 1.44 5.65 1.44
C SER A 293 1.49 4.56 0.36
N THR A 294 0.46 3.72 0.34
CA THR A 294 0.05 2.76 -0.71
C THR A 294 -0.55 3.44 -1.96
N GLN A 295 -0.74 4.77 -1.94
CA GLN A 295 -1.29 5.54 -3.05
C GLN A 295 -0.21 6.25 -3.86
N LYS A 296 -0.26 6.07 -5.19
CA LYS A 296 0.63 6.77 -6.11
C LYS A 296 0.45 8.28 -6.00
N PRO A 297 1.51 9.08 -5.78
CA PRO A 297 1.41 10.53 -5.81
C PRO A 297 0.80 11.00 -7.13
N ARG A 298 -0.35 11.67 -7.08
CA ARG A 298 -1.00 12.21 -8.29
C ARG A 298 0.02 13.11 -9.02
N LYS A 299 0.33 12.79 -10.28
CA LYS A 299 0.92 13.79 -11.17
C LYS A 299 -0.04 14.98 -11.15
N LYS A 300 0.43 16.15 -10.69
CA LYS A 300 -0.37 17.38 -10.76
C LYS A 300 -0.82 17.51 -12.21
N SER A 301 -2.13 17.50 -12.44
CA SER A 301 -2.67 17.93 -13.72
C SER A 301 -2.18 19.35 -13.93
N VAL A 302 -1.39 19.56 -14.98
CA VAL A 302 -1.19 20.91 -15.50
C VAL A 302 -2.60 21.36 -15.89
N PRO A 303 -3.13 22.47 -15.35
CA PRO A 303 -4.44 22.93 -15.75
C PRO A 303 -4.40 23.15 -17.26
N GLU A 304 -5.23 22.43 -18.02
CA GLU A 304 -5.39 22.76 -19.43
C GLU A 304 -5.82 24.24 -19.51
N PRO A 305 -5.28 25.01 -20.47
CA PRO A 305 -5.65 26.41 -20.61
C PRO A 305 -7.14 26.49 -20.92
N SER A 306 -7.94 26.78 -19.89
CA SER A 306 -9.39 26.82 -20.00
C SER A 306 -9.77 27.78 -21.11
N LEU A 307 -10.49 27.29 -22.13
CA LEU A 307 -10.92 28.03 -23.34
C LEU A 307 -11.92 29.18 -23.06
N THR A 308 -12.02 29.61 -21.80
CA THR A 308 -12.88 30.67 -21.26
C THR A 308 -12.59 32.05 -21.87
N PHE A 309 -11.40 32.27 -22.44
CA PHE A 309 -11.09 33.51 -23.17
C PHE A 309 -11.73 33.60 -24.57
N GLY A 310 -12.29 32.51 -25.11
CA GLY A 310 -12.89 32.48 -26.45
C GLY A 310 -14.28 33.13 -26.58
N LEU A 311 -15.01 33.33 -25.47
CA LEU A 311 -16.44 33.68 -25.52
C LEU A 311 -16.80 35.11 -25.05
N LEU A 312 -15.89 35.83 -24.37
CA LEU A 312 -16.12 37.25 -24.05
C LEU A 312 -15.85 38.20 -25.24
N GLY A 313 -15.00 37.78 -26.20
CA GLY A 313 -14.62 38.62 -27.35
C GLY A 313 -15.71 38.79 -28.42
N VAL A 314 -16.72 37.91 -28.47
CA VAL A 314 -17.75 37.92 -29.52
C VAL A 314 -18.91 38.87 -29.15
N PHE A 315 -19.21 39.07 -27.87
CA PHE A 315 -20.32 39.91 -27.43
C PHE A 315 -20.02 41.42 -27.45
N THR A 316 -18.76 41.84 -27.35
CA THR A 316 -18.39 43.27 -27.41
C THR A 316 -18.43 43.85 -28.82
N VAL A 317 -18.20 43.04 -29.86
CA VAL A 317 -18.29 43.50 -31.27
C VAL A 317 -19.75 43.64 -31.72
N ALA A 318 -20.64 42.75 -31.27
CA ALA A 318 -22.07 42.81 -31.60
C ALA A 318 -22.78 44.05 -30.99
N ALA A 319 -22.42 44.43 -29.76
CA ALA A 319 -23.02 45.58 -29.08
C ALA A 319 -22.63 46.95 -29.68
N GLY A 320 -21.47 47.04 -30.36
CA GLY A 320 -21.02 48.27 -31.03
C GLY A 320 -21.75 48.60 -32.33
N TRP A 321 -22.29 47.59 -33.02
CA TRP A 321 -22.93 47.77 -34.33
C TRP A 321 -24.43 48.13 -34.27
N LEU A 322 -25.09 47.86 -33.15
CA LEU A 322 -26.51 48.15 -32.91
C LEU A 322 -26.81 49.56 -32.33
N ARG A 323 -25.81 50.45 -32.25
CA ARG A 323 -25.96 51.86 -31.86
C ARG A 323 -25.67 52.87 -32.98
N ARG A 324 -25.73 52.44 -34.24
CA ARG A 324 -25.63 53.31 -35.43
C ARG A 324 -26.69 52.99 -36.49
N LYS A 325 -27.96 53.07 -36.10
CA LYS A 325 -29.10 53.46 -36.97
C LYS A 325 -30.08 54.27 -36.13
#